data_AF-A0A2M8FTV4-F1
#
_entry.id   AF-A0A2M8FTV4-F1
#
_cell.length_a   1.000
_cell.length_b   1.000
_cell.length_c   1.000
_cell.angle_alpha   90.00
_cell.angle_beta   90.00
_cell.angle_gamma   90.00
#
_symmetry.space_group_name_H-M   'P 1'
#
loop_
_entity.id
_entity.type
_entity.pdbx_description
1 polymer ?
#
loop_
_entity_poly.entity_id
_entity_poly.type
_entity_poly.pdbx_seq_one_letter_code
_entity_poly.pdbx_strand_id
1 'polypeptide(L)'
;MNEHLMNIWIIVVVIVVINLLIFLTKSDNKFWKIPILIWGLIFSTIFIITPIQNRKVNSLDNQYWESVEDKSCGDREVWEELKNSRKQSVKVRMTLLYFLGIQTIMTFILQIIGYKKTEKKKLYERTSIIFGLLTLLFLVFQVMVEIVPTGLFF
;
A
#
# COMPACT_ATOMS: atom_id res chain seq x y z
N MET A 1 -23.51 11.88 3.80
CA MET A 1 -22.20 11.18 3.91
C MET A 1 -21.97 10.48 2.58
N ASN A 2 -20.89 10.76 1.85
CA ASN A 2 -20.65 10.17 0.52
C ASN A 2 -20.68 8.64 0.61
N GLU A 3 -21.50 7.95 -0.19
CA GLU A 3 -21.55 6.48 -0.26
C GLU A 3 -20.15 5.89 -0.44
N HIS A 4 -19.32 6.61 -1.18
CA HIS A 4 -17.94 6.29 -1.46
C HIS A 4 -16.99 6.40 -0.26
N LEU A 5 -17.30 7.21 0.76
CA LEU A 5 -16.60 7.23 2.05
C LEU A 5 -17.10 6.10 2.94
N MET A 6 -18.40 5.83 2.93
CA MET A 6 -19.02 4.72 3.66
C MET A 6 -18.42 3.37 3.23
N ASN A 7 -18.24 3.15 1.93
CA ASN A 7 -17.61 1.93 1.41
C ASN A 7 -16.14 1.77 1.86
N ILE A 8 -15.37 2.87 1.94
CA ILE A 8 -13.99 2.82 2.44
C ILE A 8 -13.98 2.41 3.91
N TRP A 9 -14.85 3.00 4.74
CA TRP A 9 -14.94 2.65 6.16
C TRP A 9 -15.36 1.20 6.40
N ILE A 10 -16.30 0.67 5.61
CA ILE A 10 -16.69 -0.74 5.67
C ILE A 10 -15.49 -1.65 5.36
N ILE A 11 -14.70 -1.33 4.32
CA ILE A 11 -13.48 -2.08 3.97
C ILE A 11 -12.46 -2.04 5.12
N VAL A 12 -12.24 -0.86 5.74
CA VAL A 12 -11.34 -0.72 6.90
C VAL A 12 -11.79 -1.60 8.06
N VAL A 13 -13.07 -1.54 8.42
CA VAL A 13 -13.63 -2.31 9.53
C VAL A 13 -13.49 -3.81 9.27
N VAL A 14 -13.83 -4.28 8.06
CA VAL A 14 -13.69 -5.69 7.67
C VAL A 14 -12.24 -6.16 7.81
N ILE A 15 -11.29 -5.36 7.32
CA ILE A 15 -9.85 -5.67 7.40
C ILE A 15 -9.38 -5.75 8.85
N VAL A 16 -9.75 -4.76 9.68
CA VAL A 16 -9.37 -4.73 11.10
C VAL A 16 -9.96 -5.93 11.83
N VAL A 17 -11.22 -6.27 11.57
CA VAL A 17 -11.91 -7.42 12.15
C VAL A 17 -11.23 -8.74 11.75
N ILE A 18 -10.90 -8.93 10.46
CA ILE A 18 -10.17 -10.11 9.99
C ILE A 18 -8.81 -10.24 10.68
N ASN A 19 -8.06 -9.14 10.80
CA ASN A 19 -6.78 -9.13 11.49
C ASN A 19 -6.92 -9.45 12.99
N LEU A 20 -7.93 -8.90 13.67
CA LEU A 20 -8.24 -9.22 15.07
C LEU A 20 -8.62 -10.69 15.26
N LEU A 21 -9.45 -11.25 14.38
CA LEU A 21 -9.85 -12.66 14.43
C LEU A 21 -8.65 -13.59 14.24
N ILE A 22 -7.74 -13.26 13.31
CA ILE A 22 -6.51 -14.03 13.09
C ILE A 22 -5.56 -13.91 14.30
N PHE A 23 -5.49 -12.76 14.97
CA PHE A 23 -4.71 -12.57 16.19
C PHE A 23 -5.26 -13.36 17.39
N LEU A 24 -6.57 -13.39 17.57
CA LEU A 24 -7.26 -14.05 18.69
C LEU A 24 -7.24 -15.57 18.63
N THR A 25 -6.97 -16.17 17.46
CA THR A 25 -6.82 -17.62 17.37
C THR A 25 -5.54 -18.06 18.09
N LYS A 26 -5.67 -18.70 19.27
CA LYS A 26 -4.54 -19.34 19.97
C LYS A 26 -3.93 -20.40 19.04
N SER A 27 -2.72 -20.17 18.54
CA SER A 27 -1.96 -21.22 17.87
C SER A 27 -0.46 -20.97 17.97
N ASP A 28 0.32 -22.05 18.06
CA ASP A 28 1.78 -22.02 18.21
C ASP A 28 2.52 -21.50 16.96
N ASN A 29 1.79 -21.10 15.93
CA ASN A 29 2.33 -20.63 14.65
C ASN A 29 2.59 -19.12 14.67
N LYS A 30 3.19 -18.60 15.74
CA LYS A 30 3.46 -17.16 15.92
C LYS A 30 4.30 -16.57 14.79
N PHE A 31 5.26 -17.35 14.25
CA PHE A 31 6.09 -16.97 13.11
C PHE A 31 5.34 -16.90 11.78
N TRP A 32 4.18 -17.54 11.69
CA TRP A 32 3.29 -17.44 10.53
C TRP A 32 2.33 -16.25 10.69
N LYS A 33 1.62 -16.18 11.82
CA LYS A 33 0.52 -15.24 12.03
C LYS A 33 0.96 -13.78 12.10
N ILE A 34 1.93 -13.48 12.95
CA ILE A 34 2.35 -12.09 13.23
C ILE A 34 2.80 -11.38 11.95
N PRO A 35 3.72 -11.92 11.14
CA PRO A 35 4.17 -11.20 9.95
C PRO A 35 3.08 -11.11 8.88
N ILE A 36 2.21 -12.11 8.72
CA ILE A 36 1.08 -12.06 7.79
C ILE A 36 0.05 -11.01 8.21
N LEU A 37 -0.23 -10.89 9.51
CA LEU A 37 -1.09 -9.85 10.06
C LEU A 37 -0.54 -8.46 9.78
N ILE A 38 0.74 -8.22 10.12
CA ILE A 38 1.39 -6.93 9.88
C ILE A 38 1.42 -6.62 8.37
N TRP A 39 1.71 -7.62 7.54
CA TRP A 39 1.67 -7.47 6.08
C TRP A 39 0.27 -7.11 5.59
N GLY A 40 -0.77 -7.79 6.09
CA GLY A 40 -2.16 -7.50 5.76
C GLY A 40 -2.58 -6.09 6.14
N LEU A 41 -2.17 -5.60 7.32
CA LEU A 41 -2.43 -4.23 7.76
C LEU A 41 -1.76 -3.18 6.87
N ILE A 42 -0.48 -3.38 6.52
CA ILE A 42 0.25 -2.47 5.63
C ILE A 42 -0.37 -2.48 4.23
N PHE A 43 -0.64 -3.67 3.68
CA PHE A 43 -1.30 -3.81 2.37
C PHE A 43 -2.64 -3.08 2.34
N SER A 44 -3.43 -3.23 3.39
CA SER A 44 -4.74 -2.57 3.51
C SER A 44 -4.65 -1.05 3.57
N THR A 45 -3.62 -0.52 4.23
CA THR A 45 -3.36 0.92 4.28
C THR A 45 -3.23 1.53 2.89
N ILE A 46 -2.68 0.79 1.92
CA ILE A 46 -2.56 1.25 0.52
C ILE A 46 -3.93 1.45 -0.12
N PHE A 47 -4.87 0.53 0.09
CA PHE A 47 -6.23 0.62 -0.43
C PHE A 47 -7.04 1.78 0.18
N ILE A 48 -6.66 2.23 1.38
CA ILE A 48 -7.34 3.34 2.06
C ILE A 48 -6.75 4.67 1.64
N ILE A 49 -5.43 4.81 1.66
CA ILE A 49 -4.75 6.09 1.42
C ILE A 49 -4.83 6.47 -0.07
N THR A 50 -4.71 5.51 -0.99
CA THR A 50 -4.66 5.80 -2.43
C THR A 50 -5.93 6.50 -2.95
N PRO A 51 -7.16 6.03 -2.64
CA PRO A 51 -8.38 6.73 -3.04
C PRO A 51 -8.54 8.11 -2.40
N ILE A 52 -8.14 8.27 -1.12
CA ILE A 52 -8.23 9.56 -0.42
C ILE A 52 -7.34 10.60 -1.12
N GLN A 53 -6.11 10.21 -1.47
CA GLN A 53 -5.19 11.08 -2.20
C GLN A 53 -5.68 11.40 -3.62
N ASN A 54 -6.18 10.40 -4.35
CA ASN A 54 -6.76 10.61 -5.68
C ASN A 54 -7.91 11.62 -5.64
N ARG A 55 -8.80 11.54 -4.64
CA ARG A 55 -9.91 12.48 -4.50
C ARG A 55 -9.42 13.90 -4.24
N LYS A 56 -8.41 14.08 -3.38
CA LYS A 56 -7.84 15.41 -3.11
C LYS A 56 -7.25 16.01 -4.40
N VAL A 57 -6.48 15.22 -5.14
CA VAL A 57 -5.88 15.67 -6.41
C VAL A 57 -6.97 16.00 -7.43
N ASN A 58 -7.97 15.15 -7.61
CA ASN A 58 -9.07 15.39 -8.55
C ASN A 58 -9.91 16.62 -8.18
N SER A 59 -10.13 16.86 -6.89
CA SER A 59 -10.84 18.06 -6.43
C SER A 59 -10.08 19.34 -6.78
N LEU A 60 -8.76 19.35 -6.59
CA LEU A 60 -7.91 20.50 -6.95
C LEU A 60 -7.81 20.65 -8.47
N ASP A 61 -7.79 19.55 -9.21
CA ASP A 61 -7.77 19.55 -10.68
C ASP A 61 -9.05 20.19 -11.24
N ASN A 62 -10.22 19.79 -10.73
CA ASN A 62 -11.50 20.38 -11.11
C ASN A 62 -11.56 21.88 -10.79
N GLN A 63 -11.15 22.29 -9.58
CA GLN A 63 -11.12 23.71 -9.19
C GLN A 63 -10.20 24.55 -10.09
N TYR A 64 -9.06 23.98 -10.50
CA TYR A 64 -8.16 24.65 -11.42
C TYR A 64 -8.83 24.86 -12.78
N TRP A 65 -9.45 23.83 -13.36
CA TRP A 65 -10.10 23.93 -14.67
C TRP A 65 -11.33 24.83 -14.66
N GLU A 66 -12.14 24.81 -13.61
CA GLU A 66 -13.24 25.78 -13.40
C GLU A 66 -12.70 27.22 -13.39
N SER A 67 -11.56 27.46 -12.74
CA SER A 67 -10.94 28.79 -12.71
C SER A 67 -10.38 29.25 -14.07
N VAL A 68 -10.04 28.31 -14.96
CA VAL A 68 -9.56 28.58 -16.33
C VAL A 68 -10.73 28.86 -17.28
N GLU A 69 -11.90 28.26 -17.04
CA GLU A 69 -13.11 28.57 -17.81
C GLU A 69 -13.63 29.98 -17.50
N ASP A 70 -13.55 30.41 -16.23
CA ASP A 70 -13.99 31.74 -15.79
C ASP A 70 -12.94 32.86 -15.97
N LYS A 71 -11.65 32.53 -16.17
CA LYS A 71 -10.54 33.52 -16.30
C LYS A 71 -9.62 33.17 -17.47
N SER A 72 -9.10 34.19 -18.19
CA SER A 72 -8.15 33.96 -19.31
C SER A 72 -6.86 33.24 -18.91
N CYS A 73 -6.51 33.27 -17.62
CA CYS A 73 -5.42 32.53 -17.01
C CYS A 73 -5.95 31.94 -15.69
N GLY A 74 -5.92 30.62 -15.53
CA GLY A 74 -6.34 29.94 -14.30
C GLY A 74 -5.57 30.39 -13.06
N ASP A 75 -6.09 30.05 -11.88
CA ASP A 75 -5.52 30.48 -10.62
C ASP A 75 -4.14 29.84 -10.36
N ARG A 76 -3.11 30.69 -10.22
CA ARG A 76 -1.73 30.25 -10.00
C ARG A 76 -1.54 29.59 -8.64
N GLU A 77 -2.27 30.03 -7.62
CA GLU A 77 -2.19 29.42 -6.29
C GLU A 77 -2.74 28.00 -6.31
N VAL A 78 -3.90 27.81 -6.95
CA VAL A 78 -4.53 26.48 -7.14
C VAL A 78 -3.63 25.57 -7.97
N TRP A 79 -2.97 26.08 -9.01
CA TRP A 79 -2.01 25.32 -9.81
C TRP A 79 -0.81 24.82 -9.01
N GLU A 80 -0.18 25.69 -8.21
CA GLU A 80 0.94 25.28 -7.36
C GLU A 80 0.50 24.29 -6.28
N GLU A 81 -0.70 24.44 -5.71
CA GLU A 81 -1.26 23.46 -4.77
C GLU A 81 -1.49 22.11 -5.44
N LEU A 82 -2.08 22.08 -6.65
CA LEU A 82 -2.28 20.87 -7.44
C LEU A 82 -0.95 20.15 -7.72
N LYS A 83 0.06 20.90 -8.18
CA LYS A 83 1.40 20.37 -8.48
C LYS A 83 2.06 19.78 -7.23
N ASN A 84 1.97 20.47 -6.09
CA ASN A 84 2.50 19.98 -4.82
C ASN A 84 1.73 18.75 -4.33
N SER A 85 0.40 18.73 -4.46
CA SER A 85 -0.43 17.60 -4.06
C SER A 85 -0.15 16.35 -4.91
N ARG A 86 0.05 16.50 -6.23
CA ARG A 86 0.47 15.41 -7.12
C ARG A 86 1.81 14.83 -6.71
N LYS A 87 2.84 15.67 -6.51
CA LYS A 87 4.16 15.23 -6.04
C LYS A 87 4.09 14.51 -4.70
N GLN A 88 3.32 15.04 -3.76
CA GLN A 88 3.14 14.41 -2.45
C GLN A 88 2.42 13.07 -2.55
N SER A 89 1.39 12.96 -3.41
CA SER A 89 0.69 11.69 -3.63
C SER A 89 1.62 10.63 -4.21
N VAL A 90 2.46 10.98 -5.19
CA VAL A 90 3.46 10.07 -5.76
C VAL A 90 4.44 9.61 -4.69
N LYS A 91 5.01 10.55 -3.92
CA LYS A 91 5.95 10.24 -2.84
C LYS A 91 5.35 9.29 -1.81
N VAL A 92 4.12 9.55 -1.34
CA VAL A 92 3.45 8.70 -0.36
C VAL A 92 3.18 7.30 -0.91
N ARG A 93 2.72 7.17 -2.17
CA ARG A 93 2.53 5.85 -2.80
C ARG A 93 3.82 5.07 -2.88
N MET A 94 4.90 5.71 -3.33
CA MET A 94 6.21 5.06 -3.38
C MET A 94 6.65 4.62 -1.99
N THR A 95 6.56 5.49 -0.99
CA THR A 95 6.88 5.15 0.40
C THR A 95 6.08 3.94 0.91
N LEU A 96 4.77 3.90 0.64
CA LEU A 96 3.92 2.76 1.04
C LEU A 96 4.31 1.46 0.31
N LEU A 97 4.64 1.53 -0.98
CA LEU A 97 5.13 0.39 -1.75
C LEU A 97 6.49 -0.11 -1.21
N TYR A 98 7.40 0.79 -0.85
CA TYR A 98 8.67 0.44 -0.20
C TYR A 98 8.43 -0.28 1.14
N PHE A 99 7.55 0.24 1.99
CA PHE A 99 7.22 -0.41 3.26
C PHE A 99 6.59 -1.79 3.06
N LEU A 100 5.68 -1.93 2.09
CA LEU A 100 5.09 -3.22 1.75
C LEU A 100 6.17 -4.20 1.27
N GLY A 101 7.12 -3.76 0.45
CA GLY A 101 8.25 -4.57 -0.01
C GLY A 101 9.14 -5.05 1.12
N ILE A 102 9.57 -4.14 2.00
CA ILE A 102 10.37 -4.48 3.19
C ILE A 102 9.62 -5.50 4.06
N GLN A 103 8.32 -5.27 4.31
CA GLN A 103 7.51 -6.20 5.09
C GLN A 103 7.35 -7.56 4.40
N THR A 104 7.27 -7.59 3.07
CA THR A 104 7.22 -8.83 2.27
C THR A 104 8.51 -9.64 2.46
N ILE A 105 9.68 -8.99 2.39
CA ILE A 105 10.98 -9.61 2.64
C ILE A 105 11.08 -10.14 4.08
N MET A 106 10.70 -9.33 5.06
CA MET A 106 10.68 -9.74 6.46
C MET A 106 9.76 -10.94 6.68
N THR A 107 8.58 -10.92 6.07
CA THR A 107 7.62 -12.03 6.14
C THR A 107 8.22 -13.29 5.54
N PHE A 108 8.86 -13.19 4.36
CA PHE A 108 9.55 -14.31 3.72
C PHE A 108 10.63 -14.93 4.64
N ILE A 109 11.51 -14.10 5.22
CA ILE A 109 12.55 -14.56 6.16
C ILE A 109 11.94 -15.25 7.37
N LEU A 110 10.88 -14.69 7.96
CA LEU A 110 10.19 -15.28 9.10
C LEU A 110 9.49 -16.60 8.74
N GLN A 111 8.96 -16.75 7.52
CA GLN A 111 8.40 -18.03 7.06
C GLN A 111 9.49 -19.10 6.92
N ILE A 112 10.69 -18.75 6.41
CA ILE A 112 11.83 -19.67 6.35
C ILE A 112 12.28 -20.11 7.75
N ILE A 113 12.39 -19.15 8.68
CA ILE A 113 12.76 -19.46 10.08
C ILE A 113 11.69 -20.36 10.71
N GLY A 114 10.42 -20.04 10.49
CA GLY A 114 9.28 -20.83 10.96
C GLY A 114 9.33 -22.26 10.43
N TYR A 115 9.58 -22.45 9.13
CA TYR A 115 9.74 -23.76 8.50
C TYR A 115 10.81 -24.62 9.19
N LYS A 116 11.95 -24.03 9.56
CA LYS A 116 13.04 -24.75 10.25
C LYS A 116 12.71 -25.12 11.70
N LYS A 117 11.85 -24.35 12.37
CA LYS A 117 11.57 -24.47 13.82
C LYS A 117 10.28 -25.20 14.16
N THR A 118 9.49 -25.64 13.18
CA THR A 118 8.15 -26.20 13.43
C THR A 118 7.94 -27.55 12.75
N GLU A 119 6.99 -28.33 13.28
CA GLU A 119 6.52 -29.59 12.68
C GLU A 119 5.55 -29.36 11.51
N LYS A 120 4.86 -28.20 11.48
CA LYS A 120 3.88 -27.84 10.44
C LYS A 120 4.53 -27.32 9.14
N LYS A 121 5.51 -28.05 8.62
CA LYS A 121 6.37 -27.66 7.49
C LYS A 121 5.60 -27.23 6.23
N LYS A 122 4.55 -27.97 5.84
CA LYS A 122 3.74 -27.69 4.63
C LYS A 122 3.11 -26.29 4.62
N LEU A 123 2.69 -25.76 5.77
CA LEU A 123 2.09 -24.43 5.85
C LEU A 123 3.14 -23.35 5.51
N TYR A 124 4.29 -23.43 6.19
CA TYR A 124 5.38 -22.49 6.02
C TYR A 124 6.05 -22.60 4.65
N GLU A 125 6.13 -23.79 4.07
CA GLU A 125 6.62 -24.01 2.71
C GLU A 125 5.77 -23.23 1.69
N ARG A 126 4.45 -23.43 1.71
CA ARG A 126 3.53 -22.73 0.79
C ARG A 126 3.61 -21.22 0.94
N THR A 127 3.59 -20.71 2.17
CA THR A 127 3.70 -19.25 2.38
C THR A 127 5.06 -18.71 2.04
N SER A 128 6.15 -19.46 2.26
CA SER A 128 7.49 -19.04 1.84
C SER A 128 7.58 -18.93 0.32
N ILE A 129 6.97 -19.85 -0.43
CA ILE A 129 6.94 -19.77 -1.90
C ILE A 129 6.21 -18.50 -2.34
N ILE A 130 5.03 -18.23 -1.78
CA ILE A 130 4.24 -17.03 -2.12
C ILE A 130 5.03 -15.74 -1.82
N PHE A 131 5.54 -15.62 -0.60
CA PHE A 131 6.30 -14.43 -0.19
C PHE A 131 7.67 -14.34 -0.87
N GLY A 132 8.26 -15.46 -1.31
CA GLY A 132 9.47 -15.50 -2.12
C GLY A 132 9.22 -14.94 -3.52
N LEU A 133 8.11 -15.32 -4.17
CA LEU A 133 7.70 -14.75 -5.45
C LEU A 133 7.39 -13.25 -5.34
N LEU A 134 6.66 -12.83 -4.30
CA LEU A 134 6.38 -11.41 -4.06
C LEU A 134 7.66 -10.62 -3.78
N THR A 135 8.62 -11.20 -3.06
CA THR A 135 9.95 -10.60 -2.84
C THR A 135 10.69 -10.43 -4.15
N LEU A 136 10.71 -11.45 -5.01
CA LEU A 136 11.35 -11.36 -6.33
C LEU A 136 10.72 -10.26 -7.18
N LEU A 137 9.38 -10.18 -7.22
CA LEU A 137 8.67 -9.11 -7.92
C LEU A 137 9.03 -7.73 -7.38
N PHE A 138 9.10 -7.57 -6.06
CA PHE A 138 9.53 -6.31 -5.45
C PHE A 138 10.95 -5.93 -5.84
N LEU A 139 11.90 -6.89 -5.83
CA LEU A 139 13.28 -6.64 -6.23
C LEU A 139 13.38 -6.25 -7.71
N VAL A 140 12.64 -6.93 -8.60
CA VAL A 140 12.56 -6.55 -10.02
C VAL A 140 12.01 -5.13 -10.17
N PHE A 141 10.96 -4.78 -9.43
CA PHE A 141 10.40 -3.43 -9.44
C PHE A 141 11.41 -2.38 -8.95
N GLN A 142 12.17 -2.66 -7.88
CA GLN A 142 13.23 -1.77 -7.39
C GLN A 142 14.29 -1.51 -8.47
N VAL A 143 14.77 -2.57 -9.11
CA VAL A 143 15.75 -2.48 -10.19
C VAL A 143 15.19 -1.68 -11.37
N MET A 144 13.92 -1.86 -11.73
CA MET A 144 13.27 -1.07 -12.79
C MET A 144 13.18 0.42 -12.43
N VAL A 145 12.85 0.75 -11.17
CA VAL A 145 12.76 2.14 -10.70
C VAL A 145 14.15 2.81 -10.66
N GLU A 146 15.20 2.07 -10.33
CA GLU A 146 16.57 2.59 -10.32
C GLU A 146 17.17 2.77 -11.72
N ILE A 147 16.82 1.90 -12.67
CA ILE A 147 17.35 1.94 -14.05
C ILE A 147 16.61 2.95 -14.94
N VAL A 148 15.30 3.12 -14.77
CA VAL A 148 14.52 4.05 -15.59
C VAL A 148 14.77 5.49 -15.11
N PRO A 149 15.31 6.39 -15.95
CA PRO A 149 15.51 7.77 -15.57
C PRO A 149 14.16 8.38 -15.16
N THR A 150 14.18 9.05 -14.01
CA THR A 150 13.08 9.56 -13.20
C THR A 150 12.25 10.68 -13.85
N GLY A 151 11.93 10.56 -15.14
CA GLY A 151 11.07 11.49 -15.90
C GLY A 151 9.69 10.95 -16.28
N LEU A 152 9.50 9.62 -16.31
CA LEU A 152 8.21 9.00 -16.71
C LEU A 152 7.27 8.70 -15.53
N PHE A 153 7.78 8.74 -14.29
CA PHE A 153 7.04 8.39 -13.07
C PHE A 153 6.98 9.51 -12.02
N PHE A 154 7.46 10.73 -12.33
CA PHE A 154 7.55 11.87 -11.41
C PHE A 154 6.77 13.11 -11.89
#